data_AF-A0A2G9QAM1-F1
#
_entry.id   AF-A0A2G9QAM1-F1
#
_cell.length_a   1.000
_cell.length_b   1.000
_cell.length_c   1.000
_cell.angle_alpha   90.00
_cell.angle_beta   90.00
_cell.angle_gamma   90.00
#
_symmetry.space_group_name_H-M   'P 1'
#
loop_
_entity.id
_entity.type
_entity.pdbx_description
1 polymer ?
#
loop_
_entity_poly.entity_id
_entity_poly.type
_entity_poly.pdbx_seq_one_letter_code
_entity_poly.pdbx_strand_id
1 'polypeptide(L)'
;RIVDSRLRLGERACLRCNNLLTMKWRDNKNVFVLSSLHADTTVQIQTPAGVVEKPLCVHEYNLNMGGVEFNNQLLAPFLIAHKARWRYKKVSVYLFQLALLNAYEEIITALLFPGSAVAQLPNPNAVSWLHEKHFQNVLPGTPTQRNPQRRCRVCRKRGYRHDTRFYCPSCSDQPGICIG
;
A
#
# COMPACT_ATOMS: atom_id res chain seq x y z
N ARG A 1 -10.53 -40.63 -21.69
CA ARG A 1 -10.00 -39.91 -20.49
C ARG A 1 -11.02 -38.88 -20.07
N ILE A 2 -10.97 -38.30 -18.86
CA ILE A 2 -11.93 -37.26 -18.44
C ILE A 2 -11.91 -36.05 -19.39
N VAL A 3 -10.79 -35.82 -20.07
CA VAL A 3 -10.62 -34.79 -21.09
C VAL A 3 -11.54 -35.00 -22.30
N ASP A 4 -11.79 -36.26 -22.68
CA ASP A 4 -12.51 -36.62 -23.91
C ASP A 4 -14.03 -36.75 -23.72
N SER A 5 -14.52 -36.77 -22.47
CA SER A 5 -15.95 -36.95 -22.19
C SER A 5 -16.77 -35.76 -22.72
N ARG A 6 -17.82 -36.03 -23.49
CA ARG A 6 -18.75 -34.98 -23.95
C ARG A 6 -19.82 -34.79 -22.89
N LEU A 7 -19.85 -33.61 -22.27
CA LEU A 7 -20.77 -33.23 -21.20
C LEU A 7 -21.81 -32.25 -21.75
N ARG A 8 -23.06 -32.36 -21.31
CA ARG A 8 -24.11 -31.35 -21.55
C ARG A 8 -23.89 -30.13 -20.66
N LEU A 9 -24.57 -29.02 -20.97
CA LEU A 9 -24.51 -27.81 -20.15
C LEU A 9 -24.95 -28.12 -18.71
N GLY A 10 -24.14 -27.74 -17.73
CA GLY A 10 -24.33 -28.03 -16.31
C GLY A 10 -23.76 -29.38 -15.85
N GLU A 11 -23.48 -30.32 -16.76
CA GLU A 11 -22.94 -31.63 -16.38
C GLU A 11 -21.46 -31.54 -15.98
N ARG A 12 -21.07 -32.47 -15.10
CA ARG A 12 -19.69 -32.63 -14.64
C ARG A 12 -19.28 -34.09 -14.65
N ALA A 13 -17.99 -34.31 -14.87
CA ALA A 13 -17.33 -35.58 -14.64
C ALA A 13 -16.21 -35.37 -13.63
N CYS A 14 -16.08 -36.28 -12.67
CA CYS A 14 -15.05 -36.26 -11.66
C CYS A 14 -14.23 -37.55 -11.71
N LEU A 15 -12.93 -37.43 -11.45
CA LEU A 15 -12.03 -38.55 -11.21
C LEU A 15 -11.26 -38.24 -9.92
N ARG A 16 -11.24 -39.19 -9.00
CA ARG A 16 -10.48 -39.06 -7.76
C ARG A 16 -9.35 -40.07 -7.73
N CYS A 17 -8.16 -39.57 -7.42
CA CYS A 17 -6.99 -40.39 -7.14
C CYS A 17 -6.43 -39.95 -5.77
N ASN A 18 -6.58 -40.79 -4.75
CA ASN A 18 -6.22 -40.48 -3.37
C ASN A 18 -6.88 -39.17 -2.88
N ASN A 19 -6.05 -38.18 -2.54
CA ASN A 19 -6.47 -36.86 -2.08
C ASN A 19 -6.67 -35.87 -3.23
N LEU A 20 -6.45 -36.25 -4.48
CA LEU A 20 -6.56 -35.38 -5.64
C LEU A 20 -7.86 -35.66 -6.40
N LEU A 21 -8.70 -34.63 -6.52
CA LEU A 21 -9.92 -34.60 -7.32
C LEU A 21 -9.63 -33.83 -8.61
N THR A 22 -9.78 -34.51 -9.74
CA THR A 22 -9.83 -33.86 -11.06
C THR A 22 -11.29 -33.79 -11.49
N MET A 23 -11.74 -32.60 -11.88
CA MET A 23 -13.12 -32.39 -12.31
C MET A 23 -13.13 -31.66 -13.65
N LYS A 24 -14.00 -32.12 -14.55
CA LYS A 24 -14.40 -31.42 -15.76
C LYS A 24 -15.84 -30.99 -15.59
N TRP A 25 -16.10 -29.70 -15.72
CA TRP A 25 -17.44 -29.13 -15.65
C TRP A 25 -17.75 -28.39 -16.95
N ARG A 26 -18.98 -28.55 -17.46
CA ARG A 26 -19.42 -27.88 -18.67
C ARG A 26 -20.34 -26.71 -18.30
N ASP A 27 -19.80 -25.52 -18.40
CA ASP A 27 -20.59 -24.29 -18.48
C ASP A 27 -20.80 -23.93 -19.97
N ASN A 28 -20.79 -22.64 -20.32
CA ASN A 28 -20.61 -22.19 -21.71
C ASN A 28 -19.34 -22.76 -22.38
N LYS A 29 -18.28 -22.96 -21.58
CA LYS A 29 -17.02 -23.60 -21.98
C LYS A 29 -16.69 -24.73 -21.02
N ASN A 30 -15.82 -25.65 -21.46
CA ASN A 30 -15.30 -26.69 -20.57
C ASN A 30 -14.33 -26.06 -19.56
N VAL A 31 -14.62 -26.23 -18.28
CA VAL A 31 -13.75 -25.85 -17.17
C VAL A 31 -13.13 -27.11 -16.59
N PHE A 32 -11.81 -27.10 -16.41
CA PHE A 32 -11.07 -28.18 -15.78
C PHE A 32 -10.54 -27.69 -14.45
N VAL A 33 -10.76 -28.47 -13.41
CA VAL A 33 -10.38 -28.13 -12.04
C VAL A 33 -9.58 -29.29 -11.46
N LEU A 34 -8.52 -28.93 -10.75
CA LEU A 34 -7.76 -29.85 -9.93
C LEU A 34 -7.82 -29.34 -8.49
N SER A 35 -8.24 -30.20 -7.58
CA SER A 35 -8.45 -29.83 -6.18
C SER A 35 -7.96 -30.95 -5.27
N SER A 36 -7.26 -30.59 -4.20
CA SER A 36 -6.82 -31.54 -3.17
C SER A 36 -7.68 -31.51 -1.90
N LEU A 37 -8.60 -30.55 -1.80
CA LEU A 37 -9.36 -30.26 -0.58
C LEU A 37 -10.84 -30.63 -0.71
N HIS A 38 -11.38 -30.51 -1.92
CA HIS A 38 -12.82 -30.53 -2.13
C HIS A 38 -13.30 -31.93 -2.50
N ALA A 39 -14.46 -32.31 -1.98
CA ALA A 39 -15.23 -33.46 -2.45
C ALA A 39 -16.06 -33.11 -3.69
N ASP A 40 -16.71 -34.11 -4.29
CA ASP A 40 -17.58 -33.94 -5.45
C ASP A 40 -18.94 -33.32 -5.09
N THR A 41 -18.93 -32.14 -4.46
CA THR A 41 -20.12 -31.43 -3.95
C THR A 41 -20.53 -30.28 -4.88
N THR A 42 -21.83 -30.02 -4.99
CA THR A 42 -22.39 -28.87 -5.72
C THR A 42 -23.06 -27.89 -4.77
N VAL A 43 -23.14 -26.64 -5.20
CA VAL A 43 -23.82 -25.53 -4.53
C VAL A 43 -24.78 -24.89 -5.52
N GLN A 44 -25.98 -24.57 -5.05
CA GLN A 44 -26.97 -23.82 -5.81
C GLN A 44 -26.67 -22.32 -5.68
N ILE A 45 -26.49 -21.62 -6.79
CA ILE A 45 -26.24 -20.18 -6.81
C ILE A 45 -27.41 -19.47 -7.51
N GLN A 46 -27.98 -18.49 -6.84
CA GLN A 46 -28.97 -17.57 -7.40
C GLN A 46 -28.27 -16.60 -8.36
N THR A 47 -28.56 -16.72 -9.66
CA THR A 47 -28.06 -15.82 -10.71
C THR A 47 -29.24 -15.02 -11.27
N PRO A 48 -29.07 -13.80 -11.81
CA PRO A 48 -30.17 -13.06 -12.43
C PRO A 48 -30.95 -13.81 -13.52
N ALA A 49 -30.32 -14.83 -14.13
CA ALA A 49 -30.94 -15.70 -15.14
C ALA A 49 -31.61 -16.96 -14.57
N GLY A 50 -31.47 -17.25 -13.27
CA GLY A 50 -32.02 -18.43 -12.62
C GLY A 50 -31.08 -19.07 -11.60
N VAL A 51 -31.54 -20.18 -11.00
CA VAL A 51 -30.74 -20.99 -10.07
C VAL A 51 -29.84 -21.93 -10.87
N VAL A 52 -28.52 -21.85 -10.67
CA VAL A 52 -27.53 -22.66 -11.37
C VAL A 52 -26.80 -23.55 -10.37
N GLU A 53 -26.68 -24.83 -10.71
CA GLU A 53 -25.83 -25.77 -10.00
C GLU A 53 -24.37 -25.58 -10.41
N LYS A 54 -23.56 -25.15 -9.45
CA LYS A 54 -22.12 -24.95 -9.63
C LYS A 54 -21.34 -25.88 -8.70
N PRO A 55 -20.24 -26.49 -9.15
CA PRO A 55 -19.38 -27.25 -8.25
C PRO A 55 -18.81 -26.38 -7.13
N LEU A 56 -18.76 -26.91 -5.91
CA LEU A 56 -18.26 -26.21 -4.73
C LEU A 56 -16.83 -25.67 -4.94
N CYS A 57 -15.95 -26.51 -5.49
CA CYS A 57 -14.57 -26.11 -5.77
C CYS A 57 -14.45 -24.91 -6.73
N VAL A 58 -15.34 -24.78 -7.71
CA VAL A 58 -15.34 -23.62 -8.64
C VAL A 58 -15.99 -22.41 -7.96
N HIS A 59 -16.92 -22.62 -7.04
CA HIS A 59 -17.50 -21.55 -6.24
C HIS A 59 -16.46 -20.94 -5.30
N GLU A 60 -15.82 -21.76 -4.46
CA GLU A 60 -14.78 -21.32 -3.52
C GLU A 60 -13.57 -20.70 -4.24
N TYR A 61 -13.16 -21.28 -5.37
CA TYR A 61 -12.15 -20.68 -6.23
C TYR A 61 -12.56 -19.26 -6.65
N ASN A 62 -13.75 -19.07 -7.22
CA ASN A 62 -14.18 -17.73 -7.65
C ASN A 62 -14.28 -16.73 -6.49
N LEU A 63 -14.65 -17.17 -5.28
CA LEU A 63 -14.67 -16.31 -4.10
C LEU A 63 -13.26 -15.85 -3.72
N ASN A 64 -12.27 -16.73 -3.80
CA ASN A 64 -10.93 -16.48 -3.27
C ASN A 64 -9.90 -16.05 -4.33
N MET A 65 -10.23 -16.13 -5.62
CA MET A 65 -9.32 -15.78 -6.71
C MET A 65 -9.00 -14.29 -6.78
N GLY A 66 -9.89 -13.42 -6.30
CA GLY A 66 -9.78 -11.97 -6.49
C GLY A 66 -8.60 -11.31 -5.77
N GLY A 67 -7.85 -11.98 -4.89
CA GLY A 67 -6.80 -11.35 -4.10
C GLY A 67 -5.69 -10.70 -4.92
N VAL A 68 -5.21 -11.39 -5.96
CA VAL A 68 -4.12 -10.89 -6.81
C VAL A 68 -4.63 -9.79 -7.74
N GLU A 69 -5.77 -10.00 -8.39
CA GLU A 69 -6.41 -9.03 -9.27
C GLU A 69 -6.81 -7.76 -8.52
N PHE A 70 -7.32 -7.89 -7.29
CA PHE A 70 -7.66 -6.76 -6.43
C PHE A 70 -6.41 -5.96 -6.06
N ASN A 71 -5.34 -6.63 -5.63
CA ASN A 71 -4.08 -5.96 -5.33
C ASN A 71 -3.52 -5.23 -6.57
N ASN A 72 -3.58 -5.85 -7.75
CA ASN A 72 -3.15 -5.22 -8.99
C ASN A 72 -4.06 -4.04 -9.41
N GLN A 73 -5.37 -4.13 -9.16
CA GLN A 73 -6.31 -3.02 -9.37
C GLN A 73 -6.06 -1.87 -8.39
N LEU A 74 -5.76 -2.16 -7.13
CA LEU A 74 -5.38 -1.15 -6.13
C LEU A 74 -4.07 -0.47 -6.52
N LEU A 75 -3.10 -1.22 -7.05
CA LEU A 75 -1.84 -0.67 -7.54
C LEU A 75 -2.01 0.22 -8.77
N ALA A 76 -2.91 -0.12 -9.69
CA ALA A 76 -3.09 0.57 -10.97
C ALA A 76 -3.17 2.11 -10.89
N PRO A 77 -3.96 2.73 -10.00
CA PRO A 77 -3.99 4.19 -9.86
C PRO A 77 -2.70 4.79 -9.26
N PHE A 78 -1.97 4.02 -8.45
CA PHE A 78 -0.73 4.48 -7.81
C PHE A 78 0.54 4.15 -8.60
N LEU A 79 0.42 3.43 -9.72
CA LEU A 79 1.52 3.21 -10.65
C LEU A 79 1.95 4.55 -11.23
N ILE A 80 2.99 5.14 -10.64
CA ILE A 80 3.78 6.21 -11.24
C ILE A 80 4.45 5.60 -12.49
N ALA A 81 3.71 5.59 -13.59
CA ALA A 81 4.11 5.02 -14.85
C ALA A 81 5.13 5.95 -15.54
N HIS A 82 6.36 5.96 -15.03
CA HIS A 82 7.46 6.57 -15.77
C HIS A 82 7.80 5.67 -16.96
N LYS A 83 7.96 6.27 -18.14
CA LYS A 83 8.60 5.61 -19.29
C LYS A 83 10.08 5.35 -18.95
N ALA A 84 10.32 4.32 -18.16
CA ALA A 84 11.66 3.82 -17.89
C ALA A 84 12.06 2.84 -19.00
N ARG A 85 13.16 3.16 -19.71
CA ARG A 85 13.73 2.27 -20.74
C ARG A 85 14.28 0.96 -20.18
N TRP A 86 14.59 0.92 -18.89
CA TRP A 86 15.28 -0.19 -18.25
C TRP A 86 14.33 -0.97 -17.34
N ARG A 87 14.22 -2.29 -17.55
CA ARG A 87 13.29 -3.17 -16.82
C ARG A 87 13.50 -3.13 -15.30
N TYR A 88 14.75 -3.03 -14.83
CA TYR A 88 15.05 -2.99 -13.39
C TYR A 88 14.47 -1.75 -12.68
N LYS A 89 14.41 -0.59 -13.35
CA LYS A 89 13.83 0.63 -12.76
C LYS A 89 12.31 0.51 -12.61
N LYS A 90 11.65 -0.22 -13.52
CA LYS A 90 10.21 -0.52 -13.39
C LYS A 90 9.96 -1.41 -12.19
N VAL A 91 10.79 -2.43 -11.99
CA VAL A 91 10.70 -3.34 -10.84
C VAL A 91 10.94 -2.57 -9.53
N SER A 92 11.93 -1.69 -9.46
CA SER A 92 12.19 -0.93 -8.23
C SER A 92 11.03 -0.02 -7.85
N VAL A 93 10.47 0.74 -8.80
CA VAL A 93 9.31 1.61 -8.58
C VAL A 93 8.09 0.81 -8.14
N TYR A 94 7.85 -0.34 -8.78
CA TYR A 94 6.77 -1.26 -8.40
C TYR A 94 6.92 -1.78 -6.97
N LEU A 95 8.13 -2.21 -6.57
CA LEU A 95 8.39 -2.68 -5.21
C LEU A 95 8.17 -1.60 -4.15
N PHE A 96 8.58 -0.35 -4.43
CA PHE A 96 8.30 0.78 -3.54
C PHE A 96 6.80 1.06 -3.41
N GLN A 97 6.05 1.03 -4.51
CA GLN A 97 4.60 1.24 -4.50
C GLN A 97 3.86 0.14 -3.74
N LEU A 98 4.27 -1.12 -3.91
CA LEU A 98 3.72 -2.25 -3.18
C LEU A 98 4.00 -2.13 -1.67
N ALA A 99 5.20 -1.71 -1.29
CA ALA A 99 5.55 -1.48 0.12
C ALA A 99 4.70 -0.36 0.75
N LEU A 100 4.46 0.73 0.02
CA LEU A 100 3.61 1.83 0.51
C LEU A 100 2.15 1.41 0.67
N LEU A 101 1.59 0.62 -0.27
CA LEU A 101 0.23 0.08 -0.13
C LEU A 101 0.11 -0.87 1.05
N ASN A 102 1.06 -1.80 1.21
CA ASN A 102 1.05 -2.71 2.36
C ASN A 102 1.13 -1.95 3.69
N ALA A 103 1.98 -0.91 3.77
CA ALA A 103 2.05 -0.06 4.95
C ALA A 103 0.75 0.72 5.20
N TYR A 104 0.10 1.22 4.14
CA TYR A 104 -1.17 1.93 4.24
C TYR A 104 -2.31 1.01 4.74
N GLU A 105 -2.38 -0.22 4.24
CA GLU A 105 -3.34 -1.24 4.70
C GLU A 105 -3.14 -1.58 6.18
N GLU A 106 -1.90 -1.76 6.63
CA GLU A 106 -1.60 -1.99 8.06
C GLU A 106 -2.00 -0.79 8.93
N ILE A 107 -1.69 0.44 8.48
CA ILE A 107 -2.02 1.67 9.22
C ILE A 107 -3.54 1.85 9.32
N ILE A 108 -4.29 1.67 8.23
CA ILE A 108 -5.75 1.76 8.26
C ILE A 108 -6.34 0.72 9.20
N THR A 109 -5.87 -0.52 9.12
CA THR A 109 -6.35 -1.61 9.97
C THR A 109 -6.14 -1.28 11.44
N ALA A 110 -4.97 -0.73 11.79
CA ALA A 110 -4.67 -0.28 13.15
C ALA A 110 -5.55 0.91 13.61
N LEU A 111 -5.92 1.82 12.70
CA LEU A 111 -6.77 2.97 13.02
C LEU A 111 -8.25 2.60 13.15
N LEU A 112 -8.75 1.68 12.32
CA LEU A 112 -10.15 1.25 12.32
C LEU A 112 -10.43 0.19 13.40
N PHE A 113 -9.44 -0.63 13.74
CA PHE A 113 -9.55 -1.70 14.74
C PHE A 113 -8.44 -1.57 15.81
N PRO A 114 -8.55 -0.59 16.72
CA PRO A 114 -7.49 -0.28 17.70
C PRO A 114 -7.27 -1.34 18.79
N GLY A 115 -7.86 -2.54 18.67
CA GLY A 115 -7.82 -3.61 19.67
C GLY A 115 -7.29 -4.97 19.20
N SER A 116 -6.96 -5.16 17.92
CA SER A 116 -6.37 -6.41 17.42
C SER A 116 -4.85 -6.25 17.28
N ALA A 117 -4.12 -6.95 18.15
CA ALA A 117 -2.69 -6.84 18.34
C ALA A 117 -1.85 -7.19 17.11
N VAL A 118 -1.41 -6.22 16.31
CA VAL A 118 -0.17 -6.30 15.52
C VAL A 118 0.43 -4.91 15.32
N ALA A 119 1.75 -4.83 15.50
CA ALA A 119 2.67 -3.74 15.18
C ALA A 119 2.47 -2.40 15.92
N GLN A 120 3.32 -2.19 16.94
CA GLN A 120 3.75 -0.85 17.31
C GLN A 120 4.26 -0.17 16.04
N LEU A 121 3.50 0.81 15.55
CA LEU A 121 3.99 1.75 14.55
C LEU A 121 5.39 2.20 14.99
N PRO A 122 6.39 2.21 14.09
CA PRO A 122 7.70 2.76 14.43
C PRO A 122 7.45 4.14 15.00
N ASN A 123 7.91 4.34 16.24
CA ASN A 123 7.74 5.58 16.98
C ASN A 123 8.00 6.75 16.02
N PRO A 124 7.06 7.68 15.82
CA PRO A 124 7.28 8.82 14.93
C PRO A 124 8.53 9.64 15.33
N ASN A 125 9.02 9.48 16.57
CA ASN A 125 10.27 10.06 17.06
C ASN A 125 11.54 9.27 16.65
N ALA A 126 11.43 8.12 15.99
CA ALA A 126 12.57 7.32 15.50
C ALA A 126 13.18 7.88 14.21
N VAL A 127 12.54 8.88 13.60
CA VAL A 127 12.96 9.53 12.36
C VAL A 127 13.59 10.89 12.72
N SER A 128 14.84 10.87 13.22
CA SER A 128 15.60 12.05 13.66
C SER A 128 15.68 13.19 12.62
N TRP A 129 15.49 12.87 11.35
CA TRP A 129 15.63 13.73 10.18
C TRP A 129 14.44 14.70 10.02
N LEU A 130 13.30 14.46 10.69
CA LEU A 130 12.15 15.35 10.70
C LEU A 130 12.14 16.36 11.88
N HIS A 131 12.94 16.13 12.93
CA HIS A 131 12.91 16.94 14.16
C HIS A 131 13.89 18.14 14.18
N GLU A 132 14.83 18.24 13.24
CA GLU A 132 15.78 19.36 13.19
C GLU A 132 15.33 20.51 12.28
N LYS A 133 14.01 20.71 12.11
CA LYS A 133 13.52 21.95 11.49
C LYS A 133 13.55 23.08 12.52
N HIS A 134 14.67 23.77 12.56
CA HIS A 134 14.84 25.01 13.31
C HIS A 134 14.04 26.14 12.63
N PHE A 135 12.84 26.42 13.12
CA PHE A 135 12.01 27.50 12.60
C PHE A 135 12.53 28.88 13.05
N GLN A 136 12.40 29.87 12.16
CA GLN A 136 12.80 31.24 12.42
C GLN A 136 11.70 31.97 13.20
N ASN A 137 12.07 32.61 14.31
CA ASN A 137 11.20 33.51 15.06
C ASN A 137 11.71 34.96 14.98
N VAL A 138 10.82 35.91 15.22
CA VAL A 138 11.16 37.35 15.25
C VAL A 138 11.56 37.74 16.68
N LEU A 139 12.66 38.48 16.82
CA LEU A 139 13.07 39.03 18.11
C LEU A 139 11.98 39.96 18.67
N PRO A 140 11.54 39.77 19.92
CA PRO A 140 10.56 40.64 20.56
C PRO A 140 11.18 42.02 20.82
N GLY A 141 10.36 43.08 20.71
CA GLY A 141 10.79 44.44 21.08
C GLY A 141 11.03 44.55 22.59
N THR A 142 12.09 45.23 22.99
CA THR A 142 12.34 45.60 24.39
C THR A 142 11.85 47.03 24.65
N PRO A 143 11.54 47.43 25.88
CA PRO A 143 11.13 48.81 26.19
C PRO A 143 12.14 49.87 25.75
N THR A 144 13.42 49.49 25.63
CA THR A 144 14.50 50.36 25.14
C THR A 144 14.64 50.37 23.62
N GLN A 145 14.29 49.27 22.93
CA GLN A 145 14.43 49.14 21.48
C GLN A 145 13.21 48.48 20.86
N ARG A 146 12.46 49.26 20.08
CA ARG A 146 11.28 48.80 19.35
C ARG A 146 11.61 47.67 18.36
N ASN A 147 12.78 47.74 17.73
CA ASN A 147 13.19 46.81 16.68
C ASN A 147 14.62 46.26 16.87
N PRO A 148 14.84 45.36 17.83
CA PRO A 148 16.17 44.79 18.06
C PRO A 148 16.58 43.89 16.90
N GLN A 149 17.87 43.96 16.57
CA GLN A 149 18.49 43.18 15.51
C GLN A 149 19.71 42.43 16.04
N ARG A 150 19.96 41.23 15.51
CA ARG A 150 21.14 40.42 15.78
C ARG A 150 21.93 40.21 14.50
N ARG A 151 23.24 40.05 14.64
CA ARG A 151 24.11 39.78 13.50
C ARG A 151 23.82 38.39 12.92
N CYS A 152 23.67 38.31 11.60
CA CYS A 152 23.45 37.03 10.93
C CYS A 152 24.68 36.13 11.04
N ARG A 153 24.50 34.89 11.54
CA ARG A 153 25.58 33.89 11.66
C ARG A 153 26.17 33.52 10.30
N VAL A 154 25.34 33.47 9.25
CA VAL A 154 25.74 33.08 7.90
C VAL A 154 26.54 34.20 7.23
N CYS A 155 26.04 35.44 7.25
CA CYS A 155 26.73 36.59 6.66
C CYS A 155 28.08 36.85 7.37
N ARG A 156 28.11 36.74 8.70
CA ARG A 156 29.35 36.87 9.48
C ARG A 156 30.42 35.87 9.05
N LYS A 157 30.05 34.60 8.80
CA LYS A 157 30.97 33.57 8.29
C LYS A 157 31.50 33.90 6.88
N ARG A 158 30.69 34.57 6.06
CA ARG A 158 31.05 35.01 4.69
C ARG A 158 31.79 36.35 4.64
N GLY A 159 32.07 36.97 5.78
CA GLY A 159 32.74 38.28 5.85
C GLY A 159 31.83 39.49 5.56
N TYR A 160 30.53 39.28 5.39
CA TYR A 160 29.56 40.37 5.17
C TYR A 160 28.89 40.80 6.48
N ARG A 161 28.63 42.10 6.63
CA ARG A 161 27.82 42.62 7.73
C ARG A 161 26.35 42.65 7.30
N HIS A 162 25.54 41.86 7.99
CA HIS A 162 24.09 41.87 7.84
C HIS A 162 23.45 41.63 9.21
N ASP A 163 22.53 42.51 9.60
CA ASP A 163 21.80 42.46 10.86
C ASP A 163 20.33 42.12 10.58
N THR A 164 19.74 41.24 11.39
CA THR A 164 18.44 40.61 11.13
C THR A 164 17.58 40.60 12.39
N ARG A 165 16.27 40.68 12.20
CA ARG A 165 15.30 40.52 13.30
C ARG A 165 14.94 39.06 13.56
N PHE A 166 15.26 38.17 12.62
CA PHE A 166 14.97 36.75 12.74
C PHE A 166 16.10 36.04 13.49
N TYR A 167 15.71 35.13 14.39
CA TYR A 167 16.61 34.28 15.16
C TYR A 167 16.03 32.86 15.27
N CYS A 168 16.90 31.90 15.54
CA CYS A 168 16.47 30.53 15.84
C CYS A 168 16.38 30.32 17.36
N PRO A 169 15.21 30.01 17.95
CA PRO A 169 15.10 29.75 19.39
C PRO A 169 15.61 28.35 19.79
N SER A 170 15.63 27.40 18.85
CA SER A 170 15.99 26.00 19.08
C SER A 170 17.50 25.75 19.20
N CYS A 171 18.33 26.64 18.68
CA CYS A 171 19.79 26.58 18.85
C CYS A 171 20.20 27.10 20.24
N SER A 172 21.17 26.44 20.88
CA SER A 172 21.82 26.91 22.13
C SER A 172 22.20 28.40 22.08
N ASP A 173 22.76 28.83 20.96
CA ASP A 173 23.34 30.18 20.80
C ASP A 173 22.31 31.22 20.34
N GLN A 174 21.06 30.80 20.09
CA GLN A 174 19.99 31.61 19.52
C GLN A 174 20.45 32.59 18.40
N PRO A 175 21.08 32.09 17.33
CA PRO A 175 21.75 32.93 16.35
C PRO A 175 20.74 33.71 15.49
N GLY A 176 21.13 34.92 15.08
CA GLY A 176 20.43 35.67 14.04
C GLY A 176 20.60 35.04 12.66
N ILE A 177 19.54 35.01 11.86
CA ILE A 177 19.53 34.43 10.50
C ILE A 177 18.85 35.43 9.55
N CYS A 178 19.42 35.63 8.35
CA CYS A 178 18.77 36.42 7.30
C CYS A 178 17.90 35.52 6.41
N ILE A 179 16.75 36.04 6.01
CA ILE A 179 16.04 35.56 4.82
C ILE A 179 16.79 36.26 3.68
N GLY A 180 17.41 35.47 2.80
CA GLY A 180 18.44 35.92 1.85
C GLY A 180 18.16 37.21 1.11
#